data_AF-A0A7Y6A1G7-F1
#
_entry.id   AF-A0A7Y6A1G7-F1
#
_cell.length_a   1.000
_cell.length_b   1.000
_cell.length_c   1.000
_cell.angle_alpha   90.00
_cell.angle_beta   90.00
_cell.angle_gamma   90.00
#
_symmetry.space_group_name_H-M   'P 1'
#
loop_
_entity.id
_entity.type
_entity.pdbx_description
1 polymer ?
#
loop_
_entity_poly.entity_id
_entity_poly.type
_entity_poly.pdbx_seq_one_letter_code
_entity_poly.pdbx_strand_id
1 'polypeptide(L)'
;MSVDVESTATGRDRTAVDRSPSARVVALRPRVGRHTAAGPSPEVVALVADPAAPPAPGPVHPARHQRGQGSAPALEPDARPLVRELEDLVGRLHLHGPTPVLRAGLTTLLSAWAASLVRLHRTPLTSLTPTADVPWVLDGALPDWLDTLPAQAGPVWAVRAHPAIARALADARSTWTTAQWIHGEPTGDDVAVTRVNGSVRAVLLGGAVQPDGTVVGREHGAGCGDPRWDVATALDWVAIALGPVLDPGWALDPVATFLAEYRSLGGDATPTRALAVARTVSTAIEWSAQLAVAQEPTDDELSWLSGLWTRPLELVGAARPGAARRMR
;
A
#
# COMPACT_ATOMS: atom_id res chain seq x y z
N MET A 1 -23.06 50.38 -59.06
CA MET A 1 -23.80 49.20 -58.57
C MET A 1 -22.90 48.59 -57.50
N SER A 2 -23.01 48.90 -56.20
CA SER A 2 -24.14 48.63 -55.25
C SER A 2 -24.75 47.25 -55.57
N VAL A 3 -24.72 46.24 -54.70
CA VAL A 3 -25.42 46.18 -53.39
C VAL A 3 -24.76 45.15 -52.43
N ASP A 4 -24.85 45.48 -51.13
CA ASP A 4 -24.85 44.76 -49.84
C ASP A 4 -24.63 43.22 -49.75
N VAL A 5 -23.76 42.74 -48.85
CA VAL A 5 -23.98 42.30 -47.43
C VAL A 5 -25.00 41.17 -47.28
N GLU A 6 -24.52 39.98 -46.85
CA GLU A 6 -25.26 39.19 -45.88
C GLU A 6 -24.32 38.46 -44.90
N SER A 7 -24.46 38.86 -43.64
CA SER A 7 -23.92 38.27 -42.45
C SER A 7 -24.88 37.17 -41.99
N THR A 8 -24.38 35.98 -41.70
CA THR A 8 -25.04 35.06 -40.76
C THR A 8 -24.01 34.47 -39.82
N ALA A 9 -23.97 35.04 -38.61
CA ALA A 9 -23.46 34.40 -37.43
C ALA A 9 -24.56 33.50 -36.84
N THR A 10 -24.26 32.23 -36.61
CA THR A 10 -24.76 31.32 -35.56
C THR A 10 -24.03 30.00 -35.79
N GLY A 11 -23.52 29.23 -34.85
CA GLY A 11 -23.49 29.22 -33.40
C GLY A 11 -22.87 27.86 -33.03
N ARG A 12 -22.17 27.81 -31.88
CA ARG A 12 -21.96 26.66 -30.97
C ARG A 12 -22.10 25.25 -31.57
N ASP A 13 -21.12 24.37 -31.46
CA ASP A 13 -20.71 23.89 -30.14
C ASP A 13 -19.30 23.27 -30.18
N ARG A 14 -18.41 23.84 -29.36
CA ARG A 14 -17.11 23.24 -29.04
C ARG A 14 -17.38 22.26 -27.91
N THR A 15 -17.57 20.98 -28.23
CA THR A 15 -17.36 19.90 -27.25
C THR A 15 -15.87 19.73 -27.01
N ALA A 16 -15.26 20.76 -26.44
CA ALA A 16 -14.04 20.60 -25.66
C ALA A 16 -14.43 19.71 -24.48
N VAL A 17 -14.15 18.41 -24.61
CA VAL A 17 -14.18 17.51 -23.47
C VAL A 17 -13.12 18.04 -22.52
N ASP A 18 -13.57 18.80 -21.53
CA ASP A 18 -12.81 19.19 -20.35
C ASP A 18 -12.46 17.89 -19.60
N ARG A 19 -11.38 17.24 -20.06
CA ARG A 19 -10.70 16.20 -19.30
C ARG A 19 -9.80 16.91 -18.31
N SER A 20 -10.42 17.57 -17.33
CA SER A 20 -9.76 17.81 -16.06
C SER A 20 -9.43 16.43 -15.49
N PRO A 21 -8.15 16.01 -15.40
CA PRO A 21 -7.82 14.80 -14.68
C PRO A 21 -8.14 15.11 -13.23
N SER A 22 -9.22 14.54 -12.72
CA SER A 22 -9.48 14.48 -11.30
C SER A 22 -8.30 13.72 -10.70
N ALA A 23 -7.30 14.46 -10.24
CA ALA A 23 -6.25 13.97 -9.35
C ALA A 23 -6.88 13.63 -7.99
N ARG A 24 -7.86 12.72 -7.99
CA ARG A 24 -8.24 11.94 -6.83
C ARG A 24 -7.16 10.89 -6.73
N VAL A 25 -6.07 11.25 -6.07
CA VAL A 25 -5.33 10.24 -5.33
C VAL A 25 -6.34 9.72 -4.32
N VAL A 26 -6.85 8.53 -4.63
CA VAL A 26 -7.74 7.85 -3.71
C VAL A 26 -6.90 7.69 -2.46
N ALA A 27 -7.33 8.31 -1.36
CA ALA A 27 -6.88 7.90 -0.05
C ALA A 27 -7.36 6.46 0.12
N LEU A 28 -6.58 5.50 -0.38
CA LEU A 28 -6.88 4.08 -0.45
C LEU A 28 -6.63 3.51 0.95
N ARG A 29 -7.49 3.93 1.88
CA ARG A 29 -7.38 3.64 3.30
C ARG A 29 -7.45 2.12 3.54
N PRO A 30 -6.55 1.59 4.36
CA PRO A 30 -6.90 0.56 5.32
C PRO A 30 -7.24 1.21 6.67
N ARG A 31 -8.45 0.97 7.20
CA ARG A 31 -8.66 0.84 8.66
C ARG A 31 -9.66 -0.30 8.97
N VAL A 32 -9.06 -1.43 9.35
CA VAL A 32 -9.47 -2.56 10.21
C VAL A 32 -10.96 -2.75 10.55
N GLY A 33 -11.45 -3.96 10.27
CA GLY A 33 -12.51 -4.61 11.04
C GLY A 33 -12.99 -5.93 10.45
N ARG A 34 -12.63 -7.06 11.09
CA ARG A 34 -13.10 -8.45 10.87
C ARG A 34 -12.39 -9.29 9.80
N HIS A 35 -11.19 -9.77 10.12
CA HIS A 35 -10.94 -11.22 9.94
C HIS A 35 -11.59 -11.94 11.12
N THR A 36 -12.86 -12.28 11.00
CA THR A 36 -13.46 -13.36 11.80
C THR A 36 -14.28 -14.20 10.84
N ALA A 37 -13.76 -15.37 10.53
CA ALA A 37 -14.58 -16.48 10.10
C ALA A 37 -15.73 -16.68 11.10
N ALA A 38 -16.95 -16.86 10.57
CA ALA A 38 -18.17 -17.36 11.21
C ALA A 38 -18.83 -16.53 12.35
N GLY A 39 -20.06 -16.03 12.09
CA GLY A 39 -21.08 -15.76 13.12
C GLY A 39 -21.75 -14.37 13.05
N PRO A 40 -23.08 -14.26 13.26
CA PRO A 40 -23.82 -13.00 13.14
C PRO A 40 -23.66 -12.10 14.37
N SER A 41 -23.67 -10.79 14.13
CA SER A 41 -23.78 -9.67 15.09
C SER A 41 -25.10 -8.95 14.77
N PRO A 42 -25.78 -8.19 15.67
CA PRO A 42 -25.16 -7.17 16.55
C PRO A 42 -25.82 -6.97 17.94
N GLU A 43 -25.16 -6.21 18.83
CA GLU A 43 -25.82 -5.08 19.50
C GLU A 43 -24.78 -4.12 20.15
N VAL A 44 -25.04 -2.84 19.96
CA VAL A 44 -24.25 -1.67 20.37
C VAL A 44 -24.85 -1.14 21.67
N VAL A 45 -24.04 -0.92 22.70
CA VAL A 45 -24.41 -0.03 23.81
C VAL A 45 -23.36 1.07 23.93
N ALA A 46 -23.85 2.28 23.68
CA ALA A 46 -23.12 3.54 23.71
C ALA A 46 -22.66 3.90 25.13
N LEU A 47 -21.43 4.43 25.23
CA LEU A 47 -20.96 5.19 26.39
C LEU A 47 -21.49 6.62 26.27
N VAL A 48 -22.50 6.95 27.09
CA VAL A 48 -22.85 8.33 27.45
C VAL A 48 -21.98 8.72 28.64
N ALA A 49 -21.31 9.87 28.55
CA ALA A 49 -20.62 10.50 29.66
C ALA A 49 -21.61 11.29 30.51
N ASP A 50 -21.57 11.13 31.84
CA ASP A 50 -22.29 11.98 32.79
C ASP A 50 -21.28 12.53 33.82
N PRO A 51 -21.24 13.85 34.11
CA PRO A 51 -20.31 14.44 35.06
C PRO A 51 -20.99 14.74 36.40
N ALA A 52 -20.62 14.04 37.48
CA ALA A 52 -20.57 14.55 38.86
C ALA A 52 -20.50 13.42 39.92
N ALA A 53 -19.38 13.28 40.64
CA ALA A 53 -19.33 12.94 42.07
C ALA A 53 -17.87 12.94 42.61
N PRO A 54 -17.63 13.34 43.87
CA PRO A 54 -16.30 13.58 44.46
C PRO A 54 -15.62 12.31 45.04
N PRO A 55 -14.31 12.35 45.38
CA PRO A 55 -13.52 11.15 45.65
C PRO A 55 -13.60 10.67 47.11
N ALA A 56 -13.55 9.35 47.31
CA ALA A 56 -13.37 8.72 48.62
C ALA A 56 -11.86 8.49 48.93
N PRO A 57 -11.43 8.58 50.22
CA PRO A 57 -10.00 8.58 50.58
C PRO A 57 -9.46 7.22 51.08
N GLY A 58 -8.19 6.96 50.72
CA GLY A 58 -7.21 6.20 51.49
C GLY A 58 -6.92 4.74 51.06
N PRO A 59 -5.77 4.13 51.46
CA PRO A 59 -4.70 4.67 52.32
C PRO A 59 -3.31 4.77 51.65
N VAL A 60 -2.47 5.59 52.26
CA VAL A 60 -1.08 5.92 51.92
C VAL A 60 -0.12 4.96 52.61
N HIS A 61 0.86 4.40 51.88
CA HIS A 61 2.22 4.15 52.40
C HIS A 61 3.24 3.93 51.26
N PRO A 62 4.57 4.07 51.50
CA PRO A 62 5.37 5.06 50.80
C PRO A 62 6.52 4.47 49.96
N ALA A 63 7.21 5.38 49.27
CA ALA A 63 8.57 5.27 48.75
C ALA A 63 8.78 4.59 47.37
N ARG A 64 8.89 5.47 46.36
CA ARG A 64 10.14 5.71 45.63
C ARG A 64 10.73 4.51 44.87
N HIS A 65 10.27 4.36 43.63
CA HIS A 65 11.17 4.28 42.48
C HIS A 65 10.59 5.07 41.31
N GLN A 66 11.16 6.26 41.10
CA GLN A 66 11.29 6.85 39.76
C GLN A 66 11.89 5.77 38.84
N ARG A 67 11.13 5.33 37.84
CA ARG A 67 11.66 4.67 36.64
C ARG A 67 10.73 4.95 35.47
N GLY A 68 11.24 5.81 34.58
CA GLY A 68 10.91 5.87 33.17
C GLY A 68 9.43 5.98 32.81
N GLN A 69 8.93 7.20 32.69
CA GLN A 69 8.00 7.51 31.61
C GLN A 69 8.72 7.19 30.30
N GLY A 70 8.63 5.93 29.87
CA GLY A 70 9.10 5.48 28.57
C GLY A 70 8.07 5.89 27.55
N SER A 71 8.21 7.12 27.05
CA SER A 71 7.46 7.59 25.89
C SER A 71 7.56 6.54 24.78
N ALA A 72 6.40 6.16 24.21
CA ALA A 72 6.37 5.74 22.81
C ALA A 72 7.25 6.72 22.01
N PRO A 73 7.93 6.32 20.91
CA PRO A 73 8.59 7.30 20.06
C PRO A 73 7.50 8.30 19.65
N ALA A 74 7.51 9.45 20.30
CA ALA A 74 6.66 10.55 19.92
C ALA A 74 7.07 10.80 18.48
N LEU A 75 6.12 10.63 17.56
CA LEU A 75 6.30 11.15 16.22
C LEU A 75 6.84 12.56 16.40
N GLU A 76 8.01 12.84 15.83
CA GLU A 76 8.55 14.18 15.85
C GLU A 76 7.43 15.12 15.40
N PRO A 77 7.27 16.29 16.02
CA PRO A 77 6.13 17.18 15.77
C PRO A 77 5.92 17.51 14.27
N ASP A 78 6.94 17.28 13.44
CA ASP A 78 6.96 17.52 12.00
C ASP A 78 6.82 16.24 11.12
N ALA A 79 6.47 15.09 11.70
CA ALA A 79 6.29 13.85 10.96
C ALA A 79 4.95 13.83 10.20
N ARG A 80 5.00 13.54 8.89
CA ARG A 80 3.83 13.49 8.01
C ARG A 80 3.73 12.12 7.31
N PRO A 81 2.52 11.56 7.09
CA PRO A 81 2.39 10.29 6.36
C PRO A 81 2.97 10.38 4.95
N LEU A 82 3.71 9.35 4.52
CA LEU A 82 4.32 9.27 3.18
C LEU A 82 3.27 9.45 2.07
N VAL A 83 2.10 8.83 2.23
CA VAL A 83 0.98 8.97 1.28
C VAL A 83 0.64 10.43 1.03
N ARG A 84 0.60 11.27 2.09
CA ARG A 84 0.29 12.70 1.96
C ARG A 84 1.41 13.48 1.26
N GLU A 85 2.67 13.10 1.51
CA GLU A 85 3.81 13.69 0.79
C GLU A 85 3.80 13.33 -0.71
N LEU A 86 3.44 12.08 -1.04
CA LEU A 86 3.31 11.62 -2.41
C LEU A 86 2.12 12.26 -3.12
N GLU A 87 0.98 12.40 -2.44
CA GLU A 87 -0.20 13.13 -2.94
C GLU A 87 0.14 14.55 -3.36
N ASP A 88 0.78 15.32 -2.47
CA ASP A 88 1.16 16.71 -2.76
C ASP A 88 2.19 16.78 -3.90
N LEU A 89 3.11 15.83 -3.97
CA LEU A 89 4.10 15.77 -5.04
C LEU A 89 3.44 15.44 -6.38
N VAL A 90 2.55 14.46 -6.42
CA VAL A 90 1.79 14.07 -7.62
C VAL A 90 0.90 15.22 -8.08
N GLY A 91 0.24 15.93 -7.15
CA GLY A 91 -0.52 17.14 -7.47
C GLY A 91 0.35 18.19 -8.17
N ARG A 92 1.56 18.44 -7.65
CA ARG A 92 2.53 19.36 -8.29
C ARG A 92 3.05 18.85 -9.64
N LEU A 93 3.24 17.54 -9.80
CA LEU A 93 3.63 16.93 -11.09
C LEU A 93 2.55 17.16 -12.14
N HIS A 94 1.26 17.03 -11.80
CA HIS A 94 0.17 17.33 -12.71
C HIS A 94 0.10 18.82 -13.07
N LEU A 95 0.34 19.71 -12.11
CA LEU A 95 0.27 21.16 -12.33
C LEU A 95 1.47 21.71 -13.13
N HIS A 96 2.65 21.14 -12.95
CA HIS A 96 3.90 21.72 -13.47
C HIS A 96 4.68 20.80 -14.42
N GLY A 97 4.19 19.59 -14.64
CA GLY A 97 4.93 18.54 -15.35
C GLY A 97 6.10 17.97 -14.53
N PRO A 98 6.83 16.99 -15.09
CA PRO A 98 7.89 16.26 -14.39
C PRO A 98 9.22 17.02 -14.41
N THR A 99 9.25 18.20 -13.79
CA THR A 99 10.46 19.03 -13.68
C THR A 99 11.58 18.31 -12.92
N PRO A 100 12.86 18.66 -13.12
CA PRO A 100 13.97 18.02 -12.40
C PRO A 100 13.82 18.03 -10.88
N VAL A 101 13.28 19.12 -10.31
CA VAL A 101 13.04 19.26 -8.87
C VAL A 101 11.97 18.28 -8.38
N LEU A 102 10.85 18.14 -9.11
CA LEU A 102 9.79 17.22 -8.72
C LEU A 102 10.19 15.76 -8.91
N ARG A 103 10.97 15.44 -9.95
CA ARG A 103 11.58 14.11 -10.14
C ARG A 103 12.49 13.77 -8.97
N ALA A 104 13.39 14.68 -8.59
CA ALA A 104 14.28 14.50 -7.44
C ALA A 104 13.48 14.35 -6.14
N GLY A 105 12.38 15.10 -5.99
CA GLY A 105 11.46 14.96 -4.86
C GLY A 105 10.84 13.56 -4.76
N LEU A 106 10.43 12.98 -5.90
CA LEU A 106 9.88 11.61 -5.95
C LEU A 106 10.94 10.60 -5.54
N THR A 107 12.12 10.66 -6.18
CA THR A 107 13.25 9.79 -5.86
C THR A 107 13.62 9.90 -4.38
N THR A 108 13.63 11.10 -3.81
CA THR A 108 13.96 11.32 -2.40
C THR A 108 12.97 10.64 -1.45
N LEU A 109 11.66 10.72 -1.72
CA LEU A 109 10.63 10.04 -0.91
C LEU A 109 10.74 8.52 -1.01
N LEU A 110 10.90 7.99 -2.23
CA LEU A 110 11.07 6.54 -2.45
C LEU A 110 12.37 6.02 -1.83
N SER A 111 13.47 6.78 -1.93
CA SER A 111 14.75 6.46 -1.30
C SER A 111 14.65 6.46 0.23
N ALA A 112 13.94 7.43 0.82
CA ALA A 112 13.73 7.47 2.26
C ALA A 112 12.97 6.24 2.78
N TRP A 113 11.94 5.79 2.05
CA TRP A 113 11.18 4.57 2.37
C TRP A 113 12.02 3.30 2.14
N ALA A 114 12.75 3.21 1.03
CA ALA A 114 13.69 2.11 0.81
C ALA A 114 14.74 2.02 1.94
N ALA A 115 15.25 3.17 2.41
CA ALA A 115 16.17 3.24 3.54
C ALA A 115 15.54 2.78 4.86
N SER A 116 14.25 2.97 5.08
CA SER A 116 13.59 2.46 6.29
C SER A 116 13.48 0.95 6.28
N LEU A 117 13.17 0.32 5.13
CA LEU A 117 13.22 -1.13 4.98
C LEU A 117 14.62 -1.69 5.18
N VAL A 118 15.64 -1.11 4.53
CA VAL A 118 17.03 -1.57 4.70
C VAL A 118 17.48 -1.50 6.17
N ARG A 119 17.10 -0.44 6.90
CA ARG A 119 17.40 -0.35 8.33
C ARG A 119 16.68 -1.43 9.13
N LEU A 120 15.41 -1.68 8.85
CA LEU A 120 14.64 -2.74 9.51
C LEU A 120 15.30 -4.11 9.28
N HIS A 121 15.55 -4.46 8.02
CA HIS A 121 16.12 -5.74 7.60
C HIS A 121 17.53 -6.01 8.16
N ARG A 122 18.30 -4.95 8.46
CA ARG A 122 19.62 -5.03 9.10
C ARG A 122 19.58 -5.02 10.62
N THR A 123 18.40 -4.89 11.23
CA THR A 123 18.25 -4.98 12.68
C THR A 123 18.69 -6.39 13.12
N PRO A 124 19.62 -6.51 14.09
CA PRO A 124 20.04 -7.82 14.56
C PRO A 124 18.86 -8.61 15.15
N LEU A 125 18.76 -9.88 14.78
CA LEU A 125 17.84 -10.81 15.42
C LEU A 125 18.37 -11.18 16.81
N THR A 126 17.45 -11.31 17.76
CA THR A 126 17.73 -11.77 19.14
C THR A 126 16.89 -13.00 19.44
N SER A 127 17.19 -13.70 20.53
CA SER A 127 16.37 -14.84 20.99
C SER A 127 14.94 -14.44 21.40
N LEU A 128 14.67 -13.14 21.55
CA LEU A 128 13.35 -12.60 21.87
C LEU A 128 12.59 -12.09 20.63
N THR A 129 13.20 -12.19 19.44
CA THR A 129 12.54 -11.74 18.22
C THR A 129 11.38 -12.70 17.89
N PRO A 130 10.12 -12.22 17.82
CA PRO A 130 9.01 -13.06 17.43
C PRO A 130 9.21 -13.57 16.00
N THR A 131 8.69 -14.75 15.69
CA THR A 131 8.67 -15.25 14.31
C THR A 131 7.47 -14.63 13.61
N ALA A 132 7.68 -14.04 12.43
CA ALA A 132 6.59 -13.55 11.62
C ALA A 132 5.84 -14.73 10.99
N ASP A 133 4.51 -14.66 10.98
CA ASP A 133 3.69 -15.66 10.31
C ASP A 133 3.98 -15.69 8.81
N VAL A 134 3.87 -16.87 8.22
CA VAL A 134 3.88 -16.99 6.76
C VAL A 134 2.59 -16.33 6.23
N PRO A 135 2.67 -15.47 5.20
CA PRO A 135 1.49 -14.86 4.61
C PRO A 135 0.47 -15.92 4.21
N TRP A 136 -0.80 -15.71 4.60
CA TRP A 136 -1.88 -16.68 4.39
C TRP A 136 -2.01 -17.14 2.92
N VAL A 137 -1.70 -16.27 1.96
CA VAL A 137 -1.74 -16.56 0.52
C VAL A 137 -0.75 -17.63 0.09
N LEU A 138 0.30 -17.86 0.89
CA LEU A 138 1.32 -18.88 0.66
C LEU A 138 1.01 -20.19 1.39
N ASP A 139 0.09 -20.20 2.35
CA ASP A 139 -0.18 -21.34 3.22
C ASP A 139 -1.52 -22.05 2.90
N GLY A 140 -2.46 -21.34 2.30
CA GLY A 140 -3.80 -21.85 2.00
C GLY A 140 -4.19 -21.83 0.52
N ALA A 141 -5.30 -22.50 0.22
CA ALA A 141 -6.01 -22.32 -1.05
C ALA A 141 -6.60 -20.90 -1.13
N LEU A 142 -6.72 -20.37 -2.35
CA LEU A 142 -7.42 -19.11 -2.57
C LEU A 142 -8.89 -19.26 -2.14
N PRO A 143 -9.48 -18.25 -1.46
CA PRO A 143 -10.83 -18.37 -0.90
C PRO A 143 -11.92 -18.67 -1.94
N ASP A 144 -12.88 -19.53 -1.59
CA ASP A 144 -13.96 -19.93 -2.51
C ASP A 144 -14.99 -18.83 -2.77
N TRP A 145 -15.14 -17.87 -1.85
CA TRP A 145 -16.01 -16.70 -2.05
C TRP A 145 -15.58 -15.85 -3.25
N LEU A 146 -14.36 -16.02 -3.76
CA LEU A 146 -13.93 -15.38 -5.01
C LEU A 146 -14.81 -15.75 -6.20
N ASP A 147 -15.47 -16.93 -6.18
CA ASP A 147 -16.42 -17.33 -7.24
C ASP A 147 -17.72 -16.54 -7.22
N THR A 148 -18.01 -15.84 -6.12
CA THR A 148 -19.21 -15.01 -6.00
C THR A 148 -18.97 -13.56 -6.41
N LEU A 149 -17.73 -13.21 -6.80
CA LEU A 149 -17.43 -11.85 -7.26
C LEU A 149 -18.10 -11.56 -8.61
N PRO A 150 -18.62 -10.33 -8.81
CA PRO A 150 -19.19 -9.95 -10.08
C PRO A 150 -18.12 -9.98 -11.18
N ALA A 151 -18.50 -10.31 -12.42
CA ALA A 151 -17.56 -10.39 -13.54
C ALA A 151 -16.81 -9.05 -13.79
N GLN A 152 -17.43 -7.94 -13.42
CA GLN A 152 -16.87 -6.59 -13.48
C GLN A 152 -15.67 -6.40 -12.55
N ALA A 153 -15.55 -7.19 -11.48
CA ALA A 153 -14.39 -7.19 -10.58
C ALA A 153 -13.11 -7.69 -11.27
N GLY A 154 -13.21 -8.26 -12.47
CA GLY A 154 -12.08 -8.63 -13.31
C GLY A 154 -11.90 -10.13 -13.51
N PRO A 155 -10.73 -10.55 -14.03
CA PRO A 155 -10.46 -11.93 -14.43
C PRO A 155 -10.11 -12.85 -13.24
N VAL A 156 -10.87 -12.77 -12.14
CA VAL A 156 -10.65 -13.55 -10.91
C VAL A 156 -10.61 -15.05 -11.20
N TRP A 157 -11.59 -15.55 -11.97
CA TRP A 157 -11.67 -16.94 -12.41
C TRP A 157 -10.43 -17.37 -13.19
N ALA A 158 -9.87 -16.47 -14.02
CA ALA A 158 -8.70 -16.77 -14.82
C ALA A 158 -7.47 -16.87 -13.93
N VAL A 159 -7.29 -15.96 -12.97
CA VAL A 159 -6.19 -16.03 -12.00
C VAL A 159 -6.24 -17.33 -11.19
N ARG A 160 -7.42 -17.72 -10.69
CA ARG A 160 -7.59 -18.99 -9.95
C ARG A 160 -7.27 -20.22 -10.80
N ALA A 161 -7.74 -20.25 -12.04
CA ALA A 161 -7.55 -21.39 -12.94
C ALA A 161 -6.15 -21.43 -13.58
N HIS A 162 -5.36 -20.35 -13.51
CA HIS A 162 -4.11 -20.26 -14.27
C HIS A 162 -2.98 -21.08 -13.61
N PRO A 163 -2.45 -22.13 -14.26
CA PRO A 163 -1.48 -23.03 -13.64
C PRO A 163 -0.14 -22.36 -13.31
N ALA A 164 0.23 -21.27 -13.99
CA ALA A 164 1.43 -20.52 -13.65
C ALA A 164 1.26 -19.67 -12.36
N ILE A 165 0.02 -19.29 -12.00
CA ILE A 165 -0.24 -18.60 -10.73
C ILE A 165 -0.06 -19.59 -9.59
N ALA A 166 -0.67 -20.78 -9.69
CA ALA A 166 -0.50 -21.84 -8.70
C ALA A 166 0.98 -22.22 -8.51
N ARG A 167 1.74 -22.36 -9.60
CA ARG A 167 3.20 -22.58 -9.52
C ARG A 167 3.93 -21.42 -8.84
N ALA A 168 3.60 -20.17 -9.18
CA ALA A 168 4.22 -19.01 -8.54
C ALA A 168 3.96 -18.96 -7.03
N LEU A 169 2.74 -19.30 -6.57
CA LEU A 169 2.43 -19.38 -5.14
C LEU A 169 3.23 -20.49 -4.45
N ALA A 170 3.31 -21.69 -5.06
CA ALA A 170 4.10 -22.80 -4.54
C ALA A 170 5.61 -22.49 -4.50
N ASP A 171 6.14 -21.85 -5.55
CA ASP A 171 7.54 -21.43 -5.64
C ASP A 171 7.86 -20.37 -4.55
N ALA A 172 6.97 -19.38 -4.36
CA ALA A 172 7.11 -18.39 -3.31
C ALA A 172 7.10 -19.04 -1.91
N ARG A 173 6.19 -20.00 -1.67
CA ARG A 173 6.11 -20.73 -0.40
C ARG A 173 7.34 -21.60 -0.14
N SER A 174 7.82 -22.32 -1.15
CA SER A 174 8.96 -23.24 -1.03
C SER A 174 10.30 -22.53 -0.83
N THR A 175 10.39 -21.28 -1.29
CA THR A 175 11.59 -20.46 -1.15
C THR A 175 11.53 -19.49 0.02
N TRP A 176 10.44 -19.45 0.79
CA TRP A 176 10.27 -18.59 1.95
C TRP A 176 11.35 -18.83 3.02
N THR A 177 11.95 -17.75 3.54
CA THR A 177 13.00 -17.84 4.56
C THR A 177 12.72 -16.90 5.73
N THR A 178 12.94 -17.35 6.97
CA THR A 178 12.89 -16.49 8.17
C THR A 178 14.31 -16.05 8.53
N ALA A 179 14.76 -14.93 7.97
CA ALA A 179 16.17 -14.55 7.98
C ALA A 179 16.45 -13.16 8.56
N GLN A 180 15.48 -12.25 8.50
CA GLN A 180 15.67 -10.85 8.88
C GLN A 180 14.44 -10.33 9.62
N TRP A 181 14.61 -9.24 10.35
CA TRP A 181 13.46 -8.48 10.87
C TRP A 181 12.65 -7.93 9.70
N ILE A 182 11.35 -8.15 9.73
CA ILE A 182 10.39 -7.65 8.76
C ILE A 182 9.24 -6.94 9.45
N HIS A 183 8.57 -6.09 8.69
CA HIS A 183 7.36 -5.38 9.06
C HIS A 183 6.11 -6.22 8.76
N GLY A 184 6.16 -7.06 7.72
CA GLY A 184 5.05 -7.86 7.22
C GLY A 184 4.21 -7.07 6.20
N GLU A 185 3.77 -5.86 6.56
CA GLU A 185 2.93 -5.03 5.69
C GLU A 185 3.40 -3.58 5.60
N PRO A 186 4.60 -3.29 5.08
CA PRO A 186 5.14 -1.93 5.04
C PRO A 186 4.53 -1.13 3.88
N THR A 187 3.21 -0.93 3.89
CA THR A 187 2.52 -0.13 2.86
C THR A 187 2.88 1.36 2.97
N GLY A 188 2.59 2.16 1.94
CA GLY A 188 2.84 3.61 2.01
C GLY A 188 2.08 4.30 3.16
N ASP A 189 0.94 3.74 3.56
CA ASP A 189 0.12 4.19 4.70
C ASP A 189 0.81 3.96 6.07
N ASP A 190 1.69 2.96 6.13
CA ASP A 190 2.44 2.57 7.32
C ASP A 190 3.84 3.23 7.34
N VAL A 191 4.01 4.36 6.64
CA VAL A 191 5.26 5.12 6.59
C VAL A 191 5.02 6.57 6.98
N ALA A 192 5.77 7.06 7.98
CA ALA A 192 5.87 8.49 8.28
C ALA A 192 7.19 9.07 7.78
N VAL A 193 7.17 10.31 7.33
CA VAL A 193 8.32 11.04 6.80
C VAL A 193 8.55 12.31 7.63
N THR A 194 9.79 12.56 8.01
CA THR A 194 10.25 13.84 8.56
C THR A 194 11.22 14.50 7.59
N ARG A 195 11.14 15.83 7.50
CA ARG A 195 12.05 16.66 6.69
C ARG A 195 12.87 17.54 7.62
N VAL A 196 14.18 17.31 7.68
CA VAL A 196 15.08 18.07 8.56
C VAL A 196 16.25 18.59 7.73
N ASN A 197 16.42 19.91 7.69
CA ASN A 197 17.54 20.58 6.99
C ASN A 197 17.73 20.11 5.53
N GLY A 198 16.62 19.93 4.80
CA GLY A 198 16.63 19.44 3.41
C GLY A 198 16.84 17.94 3.24
N SER A 199 17.08 17.19 4.33
CA SER A 199 17.11 15.72 4.32
C SER A 199 15.73 15.15 4.60
N VAL A 200 15.41 14.02 3.98
CA VAL A 200 14.14 13.31 4.17
C VAL A 200 14.41 11.98 4.83
N ARG A 201 13.74 11.72 5.95
CA ARG A 201 13.84 10.45 6.68
C ARG A 201 12.46 9.83 6.77
N ALA A 202 12.35 8.55 6.40
CA ALA A 202 11.14 7.78 6.62
C ALA A 202 11.27 6.84 7.82
N VAL A 203 10.17 6.54 8.50
CA VAL A 203 10.05 5.58 9.60
C VAL A 203 8.83 4.70 9.33
N LEU A 204 8.98 3.40 9.52
CA LEU A 204 7.88 2.43 9.41
C LEU A 204 7.05 2.48 10.70
N LEU A 205 5.74 2.56 10.57
CA LEU A 205 4.76 2.67 11.65
C LEU A 205 4.17 1.29 11.94
N GLY A 206 4.01 0.93 13.21
CA GLY A 206 3.38 -0.35 13.58
C GLY A 206 4.33 -1.54 13.70
N GLY A 207 5.63 -1.29 13.94
CA GLY A 207 6.63 -2.32 14.25
C GLY A 207 7.54 -1.98 15.43
N ALA A 208 7.19 -0.99 16.25
CA ALA A 208 8.02 -0.57 17.37
C ALA A 208 7.85 -1.52 18.56
N VAL A 209 8.84 -2.38 18.78
CA VAL A 209 9.06 -3.02 20.07
C VAL A 209 9.43 -1.92 21.06
N GLN A 210 8.63 -1.71 22.09
CA GLN A 210 8.98 -0.83 23.20
C GLN A 210 10.27 -1.31 23.88
N PRO A 211 10.97 -0.45 24.62
CA PRO A 211 12.16 -0.83 25.38
C PRO A 211 11.96 -2.00 26.35
N ASP A 212 10.70 -2.33 26.69
CA ASP A 212 10.30 -3.44 27.55
C ASP A 212 9.94 -4.74 26.78
N GLY A 213 10.04 -4.75 25.45
CA GLY A 213 9.72 -5.90 24.61
C GLY A 213 8.27 -5.96 24.12
N THR A 214 7.41 -4.99 24.47
CA THR A 214 6.00 -4.99 24.03
C THR A 214 5.85 -4.45 22.61
N VAL A 215 5.15 -5.21 21.74
CA VAL A 215 4.80 -4.78 20.38
C VAL A 215 3.46 -4.05 20.44
N VAL A 216 3.43 -2.75 20.10
CA VAL A 216 2.17 -1.99 20.04
C VAL A 216 1.70 -1.89 18.59
N GLY A 217 0.60 -2.59 18.27
CA GLY A 217 -0.15 -2.45 17.03
C GLY A 217 0.23 -3.48 15.95
N ARG A 218 -0.80 -4.18 15.44
CA ARG A 218 -0.78 -5.30 14.48
C ARG A 218 -0.07 -6.57 14.97
N GLU A 219 -0.84 -7.38 15.70
CA GLU A 219 -0.43 -8.64 16.32
C GLU A 219 -0.03 -9.79 15.35
N HIS A 220 0.05 -9.60 14.02
CA HIS A 220 0.11 -10.72 13.07
C HIS A 220 1.00 -10.50 11.82
N GLY A 221 2.21 -9.94 11.93
CA GLY A 221 3.07 -9.84 10.74
C GLY A 221 4.52 -9.36 10.89
N ALA A 222 4.84 -8.61 11.95
CA ALA A 222 6.20 -8.15 12.19
C ALA A 222 7.02 -9.17 13.02
N GLY A 223 8.30 -9.35 12.69
CA GLY A 223 9.15 -10.34 13.36
C GLY A 223 10.30 -10.83 12.48
N CYS A 224 10.87 -11.98 12.82
CA CYS A 224 11.81 -12.71 11.97
C CYS A 224 11.03 -13.38 10.83
N GLY A 225 11.24 -12.89 9.61
CA GLY A 225 10.52 -13.34 8.42
C GLY A 225 11.34 -13.18 7.15
N ASP A 226 10.64 -13.23 6.01
CA ASP A 226 11.25 -13.07 4.70
C ASP A 226 11.27 -11.60 4.27
N PRO A 227 12.44 -10.94 4.24
CA PRO A 227 12.54 -9.53 3.90
C PRO A 227 12.09 -9.22 2.47
N ARG A 228 12.06 -10.24 1.59
CA ARG A 228 11.56 -10.08 0.23
C ARG A 228 10.06 -9.81 0.22
N TRP A 229 9.32 -10.24 1.25
CA TRP A 229 7.89 -9.95 1.38
C TRP A 229 7.64 -8.46 1.60
N ASP A 230 8.38 -7.83 2.51
CA ASP A 230 8.32 -6.39 2.75
C ASP A 230 8.62 -5.58 1.47
N VAL A 231 9.67 -5.97 0.73
CA VAL A 231 10.01 -5.30 -0.53
C VAL A 231 8.93 -5.57 -1.59
N ALA A 232 8.37 -6.78 -1.68
CA ALA A 232 7.26 -7.07 -2.58
C ALA A 232 6.03 -6.22 -2.25
N THR A 233 5.68 -6.06 -0.97
CA THR A 233 4.58 -5.21 -0.50
C THR A 233 4.82 -3.75 -0.89
N ALA A 234 6.02 -3.22 -0.68
CA ALA A 234 6.34 -1.85 -1.06
C ALA A 234 6.24 -1.63 -2.57
N LEU A 235 6.81 -2.53 -3.38
CA LEU A 235 6.76 -2.46 -4.84
C LEU A 235 5.33 -2.60 -5.36
N ASP A 236 4.54 -3.51 -4.80
CA ASP A 236 3.15 -3.72 -5.18
C ASP A 236 2.31 -2.47 -4.86
N TRP A 237 2.49 -1.89 -3.66
CA TRP A 237 1.85 -0.62 -3.29
C TRP A 237 2.25 0.52 -4.24
N VAL A 238 3.54 0.67 -4.55
CA VAL A 238 4.00 1.68 -5.53
C VAL A 238 3.35 1.45 -6.89
N ALA A 239 3.25 0.20 -7.32
CA ALA A 239 2.75 -0.12 -8.66
C ALA A 239 1.22 0.02 -8.78
N ILE A 240 0.47 -0.13 -7.68
CA ILE A 240 -0.99 -0.08 -7.64
C ILE A 240 -1.52 1.29 -7.21
N ALA A 241 -0.89 1.93 -6.23
CA ALA A 241 -1.34 3.21 -5.69
C ALA A 241 -0.70 4.41 -6.40
N LEU A 242 0.61 4.36 -6.66
CA LEU A 242 1.34 5.49 -7.25
C LEU A 242 1.41 5.41 -8.78
N GLY A 243 1.68 4.24 -9.36
CA GLY A 243 1.82 4.06 -10.80
C GLY A 243 0.65 4.63 -11.62
N PRO A 244 -0.61 4.28 -11.31
CA PRO A 244 -1.78 4.72 -12.10
C PRO A 244 -2.04 6.23 -12.08
N VAL A 245 -1.52 6.95 -11.07
CA VAL A 245 -1.69 8.41 -10.96
C VAL A 245 -0.54 9.18 -11.61
N LEU A 246 0.42 8.52 -12.26
CA LEU A 246 1.47 9.19 -13.01
C LEU A 246 1.15 9.15 -14.51
N ASP A 247 1.33 10.28 -15.21
CA ASP A 247 1.20 10.32 -16.66
C ASP A 247 2.27 9.42 -17.32
N PRO A 248 1.89 8.41 -18.12
CA PRO A 248 2.84 7.55 -18.82
C PRO A 248 3.83 8.32 -19.71
N GLY A 249 3.44 9.48 -20.24
CA GLY A 249 4.27 10.36 -21.05
C GLY A 249 5.41 11.05 -20.28
N TRP A 250 5.37 11.05 -18.94
CA TRP A 250 6.47 11.60 -18.13
C TRP A 250 7.69 10.70 -18.07
N ALA A 251 7.59 9.45 -18.54
CA ALA A 251 8.67 8.46 -18.46
C ALA A 251 9.23 8.35 -17.02
N LEU A 252 8.31 8.23 -16.05
CA LEU A 252 8.64 7.93 -14.65
C LEU A 252 8.31 6.47 -14.38
N ASP A 253 9.27 5.75 -13.81
CA ASP A 253 9.09 4.38 -13.32
C ASP A 253 9.38 4.35 -11.81
N PRO A 254 8.35 4.57 -10.96
CA PRO A 254 8.54 4.63 -9.52
C PRO A 254 8.92 3.26 -8.93
N VAL A 255 8.50 2.15 -9.56
CA VAL A 255 8.86 0.79 -9.12
C VAL A 255 10.35 0.55 -9.35
N ALA A 256 10.84 0.84 -10.56
CA ALA A 256 12.26 0.74 -10.86
C ALA A 256 13.11 1.71 -10.02
N THR A 257 12.59 2.92 -9.78
CA THR A 257 13.25 3.91 -8.91
C THR A 257 13.37 3.38 -7.48
N PHE A 258 12.29 2.90 -6.87
CA PHE A 258 12.33 2.34 -5.52
C PHE A 258 13.32 1.18 -5.42
N LEU A 259 13.28 0.25 -6.37
CA LEU A 259 14.18 -0.91 -6.37
C LEU A 259 15.65 -0.53 -6.61
N ALA A 260 15.92 0.51 -7.40
CA ALA A 260 17.27 1.05 -7.57
C ALA A 260 17.80 1.65 -6.26
N GLU A 261 16.99 2.44 -5.57
CA GLU A 261 17.34 3.04 -4.27
C GLU A 261 17.52 2.00 -3.17
N TYR A 262 16.64 1.00 -3.09
CA TYR A 262 16.78 -0.10 -2.14
C TYR A 262 18.11 -0.84 -2.30
N ARG A 263 18.50 -1.14 -3.55
CA ARG A 263 19.77 -1.80 -3.87
C ARG A 263 20.98 -0.90 -3.63
N SER A 264 20.90 0.40 -3.95
CA SER A 264 22.02 1.34 -3.76
C SER A 264 22.37 1.52 -2.28
N LEU A 265 21.38 1.38 -1.39
CA LEU A 265 21.54 1.39 0.07
C LEU A 265 22.06 0.04 0.62
N GLY A 266 22.29 -0.93 -0.26
CA GLY A 266 22.78 -2.28 0.04
C GLY A 266 21.70 -3.23 0.56
N GLY A 267 20.44 -2.99 0.20
CA GLY A 267 19.37 -3.98 0.37
C GLY A 267 19.53 -5.10 -0.66
N ASP A 268 19.44 -6.35 -0.20
CA ASP A 268 19.66 -7.57 -0.99
C ASP A 268 18.39 -8.43 -1.16
N ALA A 269 17.34 -8.13 -0.39
CA ALA A 269 16.04 -8.79 -0.45
C ALA A 269 15.17 -8.42 -1.67
N THR A 270 15.72 -8.49 -2.88
CA THR A 270 14.93 -8.27 -4.11
C THR A 270 13.92 -9.41 -4.29
N PRO A 271 12.60 -9.12 -4.43
CA PRO A 271 11.60 -10.16 -4.57
C PRO A 271 11.73 -10.88 -5.91
N THR A 272 11.48 -12.18 -5.89
CA THR A 272 11.36 -12.96 -7.13
C THR A 272 10.03 -12.64 -7.82
N ARG A 273 9.92 -12.98 -9.10
CA ARG A 273 8.64 -12.89 -9.82
C ARG A 273 7.52 -13.68 -9.12
N ALA A 274 7.85 -14.85 -8.57
CA ALA A 274 6.91 -15.68 -7.83
C ALA A 274 6.34 -14.95 -6.60
N LEU A 275 7.21 -14.28 -5.83
CA LEU A 275 6.79 -13.51 -4.65
C LEU A 275 5.99 -12.25 -5.04
N ALA A 276 6.35 -11.59 -6.14
CA ALA A 276 5.57 -10.48 -6.68
C ALA A 276 4.15 -10.94 -7.08
N VAL A 277 4.01 -12.08 -7.76
CA VAL A 277 2.70 -12.67 -8.07
C VAL A 277 1.92 -12.96 -6.78
N ALA A 278 2.54 -13.60 -5.79
CA ALA A 278 1.90 -13.91 -4.53
C ALA A 278 1.39 -12.66 -3.81
N ARG A 279 2.22 -11.60 -3.74
CA ARG A 279 1.82 -10.35 -3.09
C ARG A 279 0.67 -9.68 -3.84
N THR A 280 0.75 -9.54 -5.16
CA THR A 280 -0.32 -8.93 -5.96
C THR A 280 -1.64 -9.71 -5.85
N VAL A 281 -1.60 -11.05 -5.79
CA VAL A 281 -2.78 -11.89 -5.52
C VAL A 281 -3.34 -11.61 -4.13
N SER A 282 -2.49 -11.54 -3.10
CA SER A 282 -2.92 -11.18 -1.74
C SER A 282 -3.61 -9.81 -1.72
N THR A 283 -3.03 -8.80 -2.38
CA THR A 283 -3.59 -7.45 -2.49
C THR A 283 -4.95 -7.47 -3.18
N ALA A 284 -5.07 -8.18 -4.31
CA ALA A 284 -6.33 -8.29 -5.04
C ALA A 284 -7.45 -8.89 -4.18
N ILE A 285 -7.12 -9.90 -3.37
CA ILE A 285 -8.08 -10.56 -2.48
C ILE A 285 -8.45 -9.67 -1.30
N GLU A 286 -7.47 -9.02 -0.67
CA GLU A 286 -7.68 -8.07 0.44
C GLU A 286 -8.64 -6.94 0.01
N TRP A 287 -8.41 -6.35 -1.16
CA TRP A 287 -9.27 -5.29 -1.69
C TRP A 287 -10.64 -5.80 -2.14
N SER A 288 -10.71 -7.00 -2.73
CA SER A 288 -11.99 -7.63 -3.07
C SER A 288 -12.84 -7.89 -1.82
N ALA A 289 -12.21 -8.33 -0.72
CA ALA A 289 -12.90 -8.57 0.55
C ALA A 289 -13.42 -7.26 1.17
N GLN A 290 -12.65 -6.17 1.08
CA GLN A 290 -13.08 -4.85 1.55
C GLN A 290 -14.28 -4.34 0.75
N LEU A 291 -14.25 -4.49 -0.58
CA LEU A 291 -15.36 -4.10 -1.46
C LEU A 291 -16.61 -4.97 -1.24
N ALA A 292 -16.45 -6.25 -0.93
CA ALA A 292 -17.58 -7.14 -0.59
C ALA A 292 -18.27 -6.77 0.73
N VAL A 293 -17.57 -6.08 1.64
CA VAL A 293 -18.11 -5.59 2.92
C VAL A 293 -18.66 -4.16 2.79
N ALA A 294 -18.13 -3.36 1.88
CA ALA A 294 -18.65 -2.04 1.55
C ALA A 294 -20.00 -2.15 0.80
N GLN A 295 -20.77 -1.06 0.76
CA GLN A 295 -22.01 -0.96 -0.04
C GLN A 295 -21.72 -1.21 -1.54
N GLU A 296 -22.77 -1.24 -2.37
CA GLU A 296 -22.66 -1.48 -3.83
C GLU A 296 -21.47 -0.71 -4.45
N PRO A 297 -20.45 -1.42 -4.97
CA PRO A 297 -19.23 -0.79 -5.46
C PRO A 297 -19.51 0.04 -6.71
N THR A 298 -18.83 1.17 -6.83
CA THR A 298 -18.91 2.05 -8.00
C THR A 298 -18.22 1.42 -9.23
N ASP A 299 -18.59 1.86 -10.43
CA ASP A 299 -17.94 1.41 -11.67
C ASP A 299 -16.43 1.71 -11.68
N ASP A 300 -16.00 2.82 -11.08
CA ASP A 300 -14.58 3.18 -10.95
C ASP A 300 -13.83 2.20 -10.03
N GLU A 301 -14.44 1.80 -8.91
CA GLU A 301 -13.86 0.81 -7.98
C GLU A 301 -13.77 -0.57 -8.62
N LEU A 302 -14.81 -0.99 -9.36
CA LEU A 302 -14.80 -2.26 -10.10
C LEU A 302 -13.77 -2.25 -11.24
N SER A 303 -13.65 -1.14 -11.97
CA SER A 303 -12.65 -0.96 -13.02
C SER A 303 -11.22 -1.03 -12.46
N TRP A 304 -10.98 -0.36 -11.34
CA TRP A 304 -9.71 -0.43 -10.63
C TRP A 304 -9.40 -1.85 -10.14
N LEU A 305 -10.38 -2.53 -9.53
CA LEU A 305 -10.24 -3.91 -9.07
C LEU A 305 -9.96 -4.88 -10.23
N SER A 306 -10.60 -4.65 -11.38
CA SER A 306 -10.35 -5.42 -12.59
C SER A 306 -8.93 -5.26 -13.11
N GLY A 307 -8.40 -4.03 -13.08
CA GLY A 307 -6.99 -3.75 -13.33
C GLY A 307 -6.09 -4.53 -12.37
N LEU A 308 -6.39 -4.50 -11.08
CA LEU A 308 -5.65 -5.22 -10.04
C LEU A 308 -5.62 -6.74 -10.28
N TRP A 309 -6.75 -7.37 -10.60
CA TRP A 309 -6.82 -8.81 -10.92
C TRP A 309 -6.14 -9.18 -12.25
N THR A 310 -5.90 -8.22 -13.15
CA THR A 310 -5.17 -8.46 -14.40
C THR A 310 -3.66 -8.58 -14.18
N ARG A 311 -3.11 -7.89 -13.19
CA ARG A 311 -1.65 -7.80 -12.95
C ARG A 311 -0.96 -9.14 -12.67
N PRO A 312 -1.51 -10.06 -11.84
CA PRO A 312 -0.91 -11.39 -11.67
C PRO A 312 -0.74 -12.14 -12.99
N LEU A 313 -1.69 -11.99 -13.93
CA LEU A 313 -1.63 -12.59 -15.26
C LEU A 313 -0.54 -11.95 -16.13
N GLU A 314 -0.35 -10.63 -16.04
CA GLU A 314 0.76 -9.93 -16.69
C GLU A 314 2.13 -10.38 -16.17
N LEU A 315 2.25 -10.53 -14.85
CA LEU A 315 3.48 -10.98 -14.19
C LEU A 315 3.90 -12.39 -14.62
N VAL A 316 2.94 -13.29 -14.87
CA VAL A 316 3.22 -14.64 -15.42
C VAL A 316 3.27 -14.68 -16.96
N GLY A 317 3.15 -13.52 -17.63
CA GLY A 317 3.27 -13.40 -19.08
C GLY A 317 2.03 -13.86 -19.89
N ALA A 318 0.88 -14.04 -19.23
CA ALA A 318 -0.36 -14.48 -19.86
C ALA A 318 -1.13 -13.33 -20.55
N ALA A 319 -0.94 -12.09 -20.10
CA ALA A 319 -1.59 -10.90 -20.65
C ALA A 319 -0.69 -10.16 -21.66
N ARG A 320 -0.59 -10.70 -22.88
CA ARG A 320 -0.33 -9.87 -24.08
C ARG A 320 -1.26 -10.27 -25.24
N PRO A 321 -2.52 -9.83 -25.22
CA PRO A 321 -3.33 -9.79 -26.43
C PRO A 321 -2.88 -8.57 -27.27
N GLY A 322 -1.84 -8.73 -28.10
CA GLY A 322 -1.44 -7.63 -29.00
C GLY A 322 -0.18 -7.81 -29.84
N ALA A 323 0.73 -8.72 -29.48
CA ALA A 323 2.00 -8.87 -30.21
C ALA A 323 1.93 -9.73 -31.49
N ALA A 324 0.82 -10.44 -31.74
CA ALA A 324 0.70 -11.39 -32.85
C ALA A 324 0.00 -10.84 -34.12
N ARG A 325 -0.37 -9.55 -34.18
CA ARG A 325 -1.10 -8.95 -35.31
C ARG A 325 -0.36 -7.80 -36.00
N ARG A 326 0.97 -7.89 -36.09
CA ARG A 326 1.83 -7.10 -37.00
C ARG A 326 2.97 -7.95 -37.55
N MET A 327 2.66 -9.17 -37.99
CA MET A 327 3.51 -9.95 -38.89
C MET A 327 2.61 -10.87 -39.70
N ARG A 328 1.79 -10.28 -40.57
CA ARG A 328 1.31 -10.86 -41.83
C ARG A 328 1.09 -9.72 -42.81
#